data_AF-A0A7S0TEU4-F1
#
_entry.id   AF-A0A7S0TEU4-F1
#
_cell.length_a   1.000
_cell.length_b   1.000
_cell.length_c   1.000
_cell.angle_alpha   90.00
_cell.angle_beta   90.00
_cell.angle_gamma   90.00
#
_symmetry.space_group_name_H-M   'P 1'
#
loop_
_entity.id
_entity.type
_entity.pdbx_description
1 polymer ?
#
loop_
_entity_poly.entity_id
_entity_poly.type
_entity_poly.pdbx_seq_one_letter_code
_entity_poly.pdbx_strand_id
1 'polypeptide(L)'
;RKNRCMLALVAVAGLLMGMQLWFLWRQSNGKRKAAPPVIEIPRGTNKLHLTASPKASIFFTKDGSDPTQSRYKVFYTGPVPLPVGEHTITAYAVKPNMVDSALVTSGRIVCKPEETGGGVFCEERKQRA
;
A
#
# COMPACT_ATOMS: atom_id res chain seq x y z
N ARG A 1 -57.59 -23.07 17.52
CA ARG A 1 -56.75 -23.80 16.54
C ARG A 1 -56.21 -22.93 15.38
N LYS A 2 -56.14 -21.59 15.47
CA LYS A 2 -55.57 -20.75 14.38
C LYS A 2 -54.28 -19.98 14.73
N ASN A 3 -53.81 -20.01 15.98
CA ASN A 3 -52.69 -19.16 16.41
C ASN A 3 -51.40 -19.94 16.76
N ARG A 4 -51.33 -21.24 16.45
CA ARG A 4 -50.12 -22.07 16.67
C ARG A 4 -49.30 -22.33 15.41
N CYS A 5 -49.84 -22.08 14.21
CA CYS A 5 -49.07 -22.18 12.96
C CYS A 5 -48.32 -20.89 12.59
N MET A 6 -48.79 -19.73 13.05
CA MET A 6 -48.19 -18.44 12.67
C MET A 6 -46.85 -18.19 13.38
N LEU A 7 -46.67 -18.71 14.61
CA LEU A 7 -45.39 -18.61 15.33
C LEU A 7 -44.27 -19.49 14.76
N ALA A 8 -44.60 -20.63 14.14
CA ALA A 8 -43.60 -21.53 13.56
C ALA A 8 -42.97 -20.97 12.27
N LEU A 9 -43.74 -20.23 11.47
CA LEU A 9 -43.24 -19.58 10.25
C LEU A 9 -42.28 -18.41 10.55
N VAL A 10 -42.50 -17.68 11.65
CA VAL A 10 -41.63 -16.56 12.06
C VAL A 10 -40.27 -17.06 12.58
N ALA A 11 -40.22 -18.23 13.22
CA ALA A 11 -38.98 -18.81 13.73
C ALA A 11 -38.00 -19.27 12.63
N VAL A 12 -38.51 -19.81 11.51
CA VAL A 12 -37.67 -20.28 10.39
C VAL A 12 -37.16 -19.11 9.54
N ALA A 13 -37.95 -18.04 9.35
CA ALA A 13 -37.53 -16.84 8.63
C ALA A 13 -36.51 -15.98 9.40
N GLY A 14 -36.60 -15.91 10.74
CA GLY A 14 -35.63 -15.18 11.57
C GLY A 14 -34.25 -15.83 11.61
N LEU A 15 -34.18 -17.17 11.58
CA LEU A 15 -32.92 -17.92 11.47
C LEU A 15 -32.29 -17.79 10.08
N LEU A 16 -33.09 -17.74 9.01
CA LEU A 16 -32.60 -17.49 7.65
C LEU A 16 -32.11 -16.04 7.46
N MET A 17 -32.82 -15.02 7.96
CA MET A 17 -32.35 -13.62 7.90
C MET A 17 -31.06 -13.40 8.70
N GLY A 18 -30.91 -14.05 9.86
CA GLY A 18 -29.66 -14.03 10.63
C GLY A 18 -28.52 -14.76 9.92
N MET A 19 -28.79 -15.91 9.30
CA MET A 19 -27.81 -16.67 8.52
C MET A 19 -27.45 -15.98 7.20
N GLN A 20 -28.37 -15.22 6.60
CA GLN A 20 -28.19 -14.46 5.36
C GLN A 20 -27.44 -13.14 5.60
N LEU A 21 -27.70 -12.45 6.72
CA LEU A 21 -26.86 -11.34 7.18
C LEU A 21 -25.48 -11.80 7.65
N TRP A 22 -25.36 -12.99 8.25
CA TRP A 22 -24.07 -13.62 8.56
C TRP A 22 -23.31 -14.02 7.29
N PHE A 23 -23.99 -14.57 6.28
CA PHE A 23 -23.40 -14.86 4.96
C PHE A 23 -22.95 -13.56 4.27
N LEU A 24 -23.77 -12.51 4.29
CA LEU A 24 -23.44 -11.20 3.71
C LEU A 24 -22.30 -10.49 4.46
N TRP A 25 -22.16 -10.69 5.78
CA TRP A 25 -21.00 -10.21 6.54
C TRP A 25 -19.73 -11.04 6.25
N ARG A 26 -19.82 -12.37 6.19
CA ARG A 26 -18.70 -13.24 5.81
C ARG A 26 -18.19 -12.93 4.39
N GLN A 27 -19.10 -12.51 3.51
CA GLN A 27 -18.81 -12.19 2.11
C GLN A 27 -18.16 -10.81 1.93
N SER A 28 -18.16 -9.91 2.92
CA SER A 28 -17.66 -8.53 2.75
C SER A 28 -16.13 -8.37 2.84
N ASN A 29 -15.40 -9.33 3.43
CA ASN A 29 -13.96 -9.17 3.74
C ASN A 29 -13.01 -10.08 2.94
N GLY A 30 -13.51 -10.81 1.93
CA GLY A 30 -12.78 -11.89 1.26
C GLY A 30 -11.77 -11.50 0.17
N LYS A 31 -11.61 -10.20 -0.17
CA LYS A 31 -10.65 -9.80 -1.21
C LYS A 31 -9.23 -9.70 -0.62
N ARG A 32 -8.31 -10.50 -1.14
CA ARG A 32 -6.89 -10.49 -0.75
C ARG A 32 -6.29 -9.10 -1.02
N LYS A 33 -5.58 -8.52 -0.05
CA LYS A 33 -4.80 -7.28 -0.24
C LYS A 33 -3.47 -7.57 -0.91
N ALA A 34 -3.01 -6.67 -1.77
CA ALA A 34 -1.68 -6.74 -2.35
C ALA A 34 -0.61 -6.58 -1.26
N ALA A 35 0.54 -7.24 -1.45
CA ALA A 35 1.67 -7.04 -0.54
C ALA A 35 2.21 -5.61 -0.69
N PRO A 36 2.59 -4.95 0.42
CA PRO A 36 3.21 -3.63 0.35
C PRO A 36 4.52 -3.67 -0.45
N PRO A 37 4.85 -2.60 -1.20
CA PRO A 37 6.13 -2.51 -1.88
C PRO A 37 7.28 -2.35 -0.88
N VAL A 38 8.44 -2.87 -1.22
CA VAL A 38 9.69 -2.68 -0.48
C VAL A 38 10.42 -1.49 -1.09
N ILE A 39 10.85 -0.56 -0.24
CA ILE A 39 11.63 0.62 -0.62
C ILE A 39 13.09 0.35 -0.27
N GLU A 40 13.98 0.44 -1.25
CA GLU A 40 15.42 0.20 -1.07
C GLU A 40 16.24 1.30 -1.74
N ILE A 41 17.31 1.71 -1.06
CA ILE A 41 18.29 2.65 -1.59
C ILE A 41 19.66 2.02 -1.37
N PRO A 42 20.28 1.47 -2.42
CA PRO A 42 21.62 0.92 -2.32
C PRO A 42 22.59 2.00 -1.87
N ARG A 43 23.36 1.69 -0.82
CA ARG A 43 24.44 2.54 -0.36
C ARG A 43 25.39 2.81 -1.52
N GLY A 44 25.85 4.04 -1.66
CA GLY A 44 26.74 4.42 -2.74
C GLY A 44 26.03 4.92 -3.98
N THR A 45 24.69 4.93 -4.01
CA THR A 45 23.92 5.34 -5.18
C THR A 45 22.86 6.39 -4.84
N ASN A 46 22.42 7.12 -5.85
CA ASN A 46 21.25 8.00 -5.79
C ASN A 46 20.02 7.38 -6.45
N LYS A 47 19.99 6.06 -6.66
CA LYS A 47 18.89 5.40 -7.38
C LYS A 47 17.94 4.73 -6.40
N LEU A 48 16.71 5.22 -6.38
CA LEU A 48 15.59 4.62 -5.67
C LEU A 48 15.20 3.30 -6.35
N HIS A 49 15.24 2.20 -5.59
CA HIS A 49 14.77 0.89 -6.01
C HIS A 49 13.48 0.56 -5.26
N LEU A 50 12.40 0.32 -6.01
CA LEU A 50 11.14 -0.17 -5.48
C LEU A 50 10.89 -1.59 -5.98
N THR A 51 10.56 -2.50 -5.07
CA THR A 51 10.29 -3.90 -5.38
C THR A 51 8.90 -4.29 -4.88
N ALA A 52 8.12 -5.02 -5.69
CA ALA A 52 6.81 -5.51 -5.29
C ALA A 52 6.59 -6.96 -5.75
N SER A 53 5.45 -7.52 -5.33
CA SER A 53 5.03 -8.85 -5.79
C SER A 53 4.95 -8.92 -7.32
N PRO A 54 5.23 -10.09 -7.93
CA PRO A 54 5.10 -10.27 -9.37
C PRO A 54 3.72 -9.85 -9.89
N LYS A 55 3.73 -9.14 -11.03
CA LYS A 55 2.55 -8.56 -11.71
C LYS A 55 1.84 -7.46 -10.91
N ALA A 56 2.49 -6.87 -9.91
CA ALA A 56 2.01 -5.67 -9.23
C ALA A 56 2.64 -4.42 -9.84
N SER A 57 1.85 -3.36 -9.93
CA SER A 57 2.24 -2.02 -10.34
C SER A 57 2.54 -1.19 -9.10
N ILE A 58 3.65 -0.45 -9.07
CA ILE A 58 4.02 0.40 -7.94
C ILE A 58 3.81 1.87 -8.31
N PHE A 59 3.18 2.61 -7.42
CA PHE A 59 3.02 4.05 -7.53
C PHE A 59 3.61 4.72 -6.28
N PHE A 60 4.32 5.83 -6.48
CA PHE A 60 5.02 6.50 -5.40
C PHE A 60 5.06 8.02 -5.57
N THR A 61 5.39 8.69 -4.48
CA THR A 61 5.62 10.14 -4.39
C THR A 61 6.99 10.39 -3.75
N LYS A 62 7.64 11.52 -4.08
CA LYS A 62 8.98 11.87 -3.57
C LYS A 62 8.97 12.86 -2.40
N ASP A 63 7.80 13.46 -2.14
CA ASP A 63 7.55 14.47 -1.13
C ASP A 63 6.88 13.90 0.15
N GLY A 64 6.63 12.58 0.17
CA GLY A 64 5.95 11.89 1.26
C GLY A 64 4.42 11.96 1.20
N SER A 65 3.84 12.68 0.25
CA SER A 65 2.38 12.80 0.08
C SER A 65 1.73 11.46 -0.27
N ASP A 66 0.44 11.29 0.02
CA ASP A 66 -0.25 10.03 -0.29
C ASP A 66 -0.35 9.81 -1.81
N PRO A 67 0.32 8.79 -2.39
CA PRO A 67 0.30 8.52 -3.82
C PRO A 67 -1.08 8.07 -4.34
N THR A 68 -2.04 7.68 -3.49
CA THR A 68 -3.39 7.32 -3.92
C THR A 68 -4.22 8.54 -4.32
N GLN A 69 -3.98 9.69 -3.67
CA GLN A 69 -4.71 10.95 -3.88
C GLN A 69 -3.87 12.01 -4.59
N SER A 70 -2.54 11.91 -4.51
CA SER A 70 -1.63 12.92 -5.06
C SER A 70 -1.63 12.92 -6.58
N ARG A 71 -1.71 14.13 -7.16
CA ARG A 71 -1.49 14.38 -8.59
C ARG A 71 -0.02 14.20 -9.02
N TYR A 72 0.90 14.22 -8.05
CA TYR A 72 2.34 14.06 -8.27
C TYR A 72 2.79 12.60 -8.15
N LYS A 73 1.85 11.65 -8.10
CA LYS A 73 2.18 10.23 -8.10
C LYS A 73 2.88 9.84 -9.39
N VAL A 74 3.91 9.02 -9.27
CA VAL A 74 4.71 8.52 -10.37
C VAL A 74 4.57 7.00 -10.44
N PHE A 75 4.36 6.47 -11.64
CA PHE A 75 4.39 5.04 -11.89
C PHE A 75 5.85 4.57 -11.95
N TYR A 76 6.20 3.58 -11.14
CA TYR A 76 7.55 3.06 -11.07
C TYR A 76 7.82 2.07 -12.21
N THR A 77 8.74 2.42 -13.11
CA THR A 77 9.17 1.60 -14.26
C THR A 77 10.58 1.04 -14.13
N GLY A 78 11.35 1.53 -13.16
CA GLY A 78 12.75 1.15 -12.94
C GLY A 78 13.45 2.10 -11.99
N PRO A 79 14.76 1.92 -11.74
CA PRO A 79 15.50 2.71 -10.77
C PRO A 79 15.45 4.21 -11.06
N VAL A 80 14.97 5.00 -10.10
CA VAL A 80 14.74 6.45 -10.28
C VAL A 80 15.86 7.25 -9.61
N PRO A 81 16.58 8.14 -10.33
CA PRO A 81 17.57 9.00 -9.69
C PRO A 81 16.90 10.03 -8.79
N LEU A 82 17.46 10.20 -7.59
CA LEU A 82 17.11 11.23 -6.63
C LEU A 82 18.12 12.38 -6.74
N PRO A 83 17.64 13.62 -6.92
CA PRO A 83 18.53 14.78 -6.94
C PRO A 83 19.07 15.10 -5.54
N VAL A 84 20.09 15.94 -5.48
CA VAL A 84 20.62 16.47 -4.20
C VAL A 84 19.49 17.15 -3.42
N GLY A 85 19.43 16.89 -2.11
CA GLY A 85 18.38 17.38 -1.24
C GLY A 85 17.79 16.27 -0.38
N GLU A 86 16.63 16.55 0.21
CA GLU A 86 15.94 15.61 1.08
C GLU A 86 14.66 15.11 0.44
N HIS A 87 14.44 13.81 0.52
CA HIS A 87 13.29 13.13 -0.08
C HIS A 87 12.62 12.25 0.95
N THR A 88 11.30 12.13 0.83
CA THR A 88 10.50 11.17 1.60
C THR A 88 9.68 10.38 0.62
N ILE A 89 9.92 9.07 0.53
CA ILE A 89 9.24 8.25 -0.46
C ILE A 89 8.04 7.58 0.19
N THR A 90 6.83 7.86 -0.32
CA THR A 90 5.64 7.08 0.03
C THR A 90 5.20 6.28 -1.19
N ALA A 91 4.96 4.98 -1.03
CA ALA A 91 4.66 4.07 -2.13
C ALA A 91 3.53 3.08 -1.77
N TYR A 92 2.83 2.61 -2.80
CA TYR A 92 1.86 1.52 -2.72
C TYR A 92 1.88 0.66 -3.97
N ALA A 93 1.40 -0.58 -3.83
CA ALA A 93 1.32 -1.56 -4.90
C ALA A 93 -0.14 -1.88 -5.24
N VAL A 94 -0.42 -1.91 -6.54
CA VAL A 94 -1.70 -2.27 -7.13
C VAL A 94 -1.52 -3.59 -7.86
N LYS A 95 -2.38 -4.57 -7.57
CA LYS A 95 -2.36 -5.86 -8.25
C LYS A 95 -3.75 -6.17 -8.80
N PRO A 96 -3.88 -6.58 -10.07
CA PRO A 96 -5.18 -6.92 -10.64
C PRO A 96 -5.91 -7.97 -9.79
N ASN A 97 -7.22 -7.78 -9.61
CA ASN A 97 -8.10 -8.65 -8.82
C ASN A 97 -7.77 -8.71 -7.31
N MET A 98 -6.98 -7.76 -6.80
CA MET A 98 -6.68 -7.61 -5.37
C MET A 98 -7.06 -6.21 -4.90
N VAL A 99 -7.24 -6.05 -3.60
CA VAL A 99 -7.31 -4.73 -2.99
C VAL A 99 -5.90 -4.13 -2.95
N ASP A 100 -5.78 -2.82 -3.08
CA ASP A 100 -4.51 -2.10 -3.01
C ASP A 100 -3.74 -2.44 -1.72
N SER A 101 -2.40 -2.37 -1.80
CA SER A 101 -1.56 -2.61 -0.64
C SER A 101 -1.70 -1.51 0.40
N ALA A 102 -1.19 -1.77 1.61
CA ALA A 102 -0.91 -0.69 2.55
C ALA A 102 0.12 0.29 1.95
N LEU A 103 0.02 1.56 2.35
CA LEU A 103 1.03 2.58 2.07
C LEU A 103 2.30 2.27 2.88
N VAL A 104 3.46 2.43 2.24
CA VAL A 104 4.77 2.35 2.88
C VAL A 104 5.46 3.70 2.71
N THR A 105 5.93 4.27 3.81
CA THR A 105 6.69 5.52 3.82
C THR A 105 8.11 5.23 4.28
N SER A 106 9.10 5.68 3.53
CA SER A 106 10.52 5.60 3.89
C SER A 106 10.84 6.58 5.02
N GLY A 107 11.98 6.38 5.69
CA GLY A 107 12.59 7.45 6.47
C GLY A 107 13.00 8.64 5.61
N ARG A 108 13.58 9.67 6.27
CA ARG A 108 14.12 10.85 5.60
C ARG A 108 15.39 10.46 4.85
N ILE A 109 15.34 10.54 3.53
CA ILE A 109 16.47 10.22 2.66
C ILE A 109 17.19 11.53 2.36
N VAL A 110 18.48 11.58 2.70
CA VAL A 110 19.30 12.76 2.46
C VAL A 110 20.30 12.43 1.35
N CYS A 111 20.19 13.13 0.24
CA CYS A 111 21.07 13.02 -0.91
C CYS A 111 22.04 14.20 -0.94
N LYS A 112 23.34 13.91 -0.91
CA LYS A 112 24.42 14.90 -0.89
C LYS A 112 25.32 14.73 -2.11
N PRO A 113 25.96 15.82 -2.59
CA PRO A 113 27.03 15.67 -3.56
C PRO A 113 28.21 14.91 -2.94
N GLU A 114 28.83 14.06 -3.73
CA GLU A 114 30.03 13.33 -3.35
C GLU A 114 31.24 14.28 -3.32
N GLU A 115 31.97 14.26 -2.21
CA GLU A 115 33.05 15.24 -1.93
C GLU A 115 34.26 15.11 -2.86
N THR A 116 34.42 13.98 -3.56
CA THR A 116 35.64 13.67 -4.32
C THR A 116 35.41 13.13 -5.74
N GLY A 117 34.16 12.91 -6.16
CA GLY A 117 33.85 12.14 -7.38
C GLY A 117 32.75 12.71 -8.29
N GLY A 118 32.12 13.83 -7.92
CA GLY A 118 31.02 14.42 -8.71
C GLY A 118 29.72 13.59 -8.74
N GLY A 119 29.65 12.50 -7.98
CA GLY A 119 28.44 11.70 -7.79
C GLY A 119 27.45 12.31 -6.81
N VAL A 120 26.28 11.69 -6.67
CA VAL A 120 25.30 11.98 -5.61
C VAL A 120 25.12 10.72 -4.79
N PHE A 121 25.23 10.85 -3.47
CA PHE A 121 25.08 9.76 -2.52
C PHE A 121 23.84 10.00 -1.65
N CYS A 122 22.97 9.00 -1.56
CA CYS A 122 21.79 9.06 -0.71
C CYS A 122 21.90 8.08 0.46
N GLU A 123 21.55 8.54 1.67
CA GLU A 123 21.45 7.71 2.86
C GLU A 123 20.11 7.92 3.55
N GLU A 124 19.52 6.83 4.03
CA GLU A 124 18.34 6.88 4.88
C GLU A 124 18.76 7.20 6.32
N ARG A 125 18.35 8.36 6.83
CA ARG A 125 18.50 8.66 8.25
C ARG A 125 17.33 8.06 9.01
N LYS A 126 17.59 6.96 9.74
CA LYS A 126 16.71 6.56 10.84
C LYS A 126 16.72 7.69 11.87
N GLN A 127 15.56 8.28 12.15
CA GLN A 127 15.42 9.22 13.26
C GLN A 127 15.90 8.49 14.52
N ARG A 128 17.03 8.92 15.09
CA ARG A 128 17.43 8.47 16.43
C ARG A 128 16.35 8.99 17.37
N ALA A 129 15.60 8.05 17.95
CA ALA A 129 14.77 8.32 19.12
C ALA A 129 15.66 8.66 20.32
#